data_AF-A0A550H978-F1
#
_entry.id   AF-A0A550H978-F1
#
_cell.length_a   1.000
_cell.length_b   1.000
_cell.length_c   1.000
_cell.angle_alpha   90.00
_cell.angle_beta   90.00
_cell.angle_gamma   90.00
#
_symmetry.space_group_name_H-M   'P 1'
#
loop_
_entity.id
_entity.type
_entity.pdbx_description
1 polymer ?
#
loop_
_entity_poly.entity_id
_entity_poly.type
_entity_poly.pdbx_seq_one_letter_code
_entity_poly.pdbx_strand_id
1 'polypeptide(L)'
;MNTSDLPLGSFRAERRVLEIQTKLHRWANDDPHRRFDDLYNLVADPAFLAMAWERVAGNKGARSAEVDGMTVTFVRERIGEAQFLAELREQLKSRSFRPVP
;
A
#
# COMPACT_ATOMS: atom_id res chain seq x y z
N MET A 1 -12.16 9.94 8.11
CA MET A 1 -10.75 9.89 8.54
C MET A 1 -10.14 11.20 8.06
N ASN A 2 -9.79 12.10 8.97
CA ASN A 2 -9.21 13.40 8.60
C ASN A 2 -7.75 13.17 8.20
N THR A 3 -7.44 13.53 6.96
CA THR A 3 -6.13 13.38 6.29
C THR A 3 -4.98 14.13 6.98
N SER A 4 -5.32 15.02 7.92
CA SER A 4 -4.42 15.98 8.55
C SER A 4 -3.51 15.41 9.64
N ASP A 5 -3.70 14.15 10.05
CA ASP A 5 -2.98 13.52 11.18
C ASP A 5 -1.95 12.47 10.76
N LEU A 6 -1.61 12.45 9.47
CA LEU A 6 -0.66 11.50 8.91
C LEU A 6 0.78 12.07 9.01
N PRO A 7 1.78 11.27 9.44
CA PRO A 7 3.17 11.72 9.48
C PRO A 7 3.60 12.25 8.10
N LEU A 8 4.54 13.21 8.05
CA LEU A 8 4.93 13.93 6.81
C LEU A 8 5.24 13.02 5.60
N GLY A 9 5.70 11.78 5.83
CA GLY A 9 5.88 10.77 4.79
C GLY A 9 4.57 10.27 4.16
N SER A 10 3.51 10.16 4.96
CA SER A 10 2.19 9.69 4.56
C SER A 10 1.39 10.75 3.77
N PHE A 11 1.51 12.04 4.10
CA PHE A 11 0.94 13.11 3.24
C PHE A 11 1.58 13.15 1.84
N ARG A 12 2.90 12.92 1.74
CA ARG A 12 3.59 12.82 0.44
C ARG A 12 3.15 11.58 -0.34
N ALA A 13 2.99 10.45 0.34
CA ALA A 13 2.50 9.22 -0.28
C ALA A 13 1.08 9.39 -0.83
N GLU A 14 0.16 9.93 -0.05
CA GLU A 14 -1.21 10.17 -0.50
C GLU A 14 -1.29 11.10 -1.70
N ARG A 15 -0.58 12.23 -1.66
CA ARG A 15 -0.49 13.12 -2.81
C ARG A 15 -0.03 12.40 -4.07
N ARG A 16 1.02 11.57 -3.95
CA ARG A 16 1.56 10.78 -5.06
C ARG A 16 0.51 9.78 -5.60
N VAL A 17 -0.20 9.10 -4.72
CA VAL A 17 -1.28 8.17 -5.10
C VAL A 17 -2.41 8.90 -5.82
N LEU A 18 -2.86 10.05 -5.31
CA LEU A 18 -3.91 10.87 -5.92
C LEU A 18 -3.51 11.39 -7.30
N GLU A 19 -2.27 11.83 -7.48
CA GLU A 19 -1.74 12.25 -8.79
C GLU A 19 -1.77 11.10 -9.80
N ILE A 20 -1.40 9.89 -9.40
CA ILE A 20 -1.46 8.69 -10.26
C ILE A 20 -2.91 8.32 -10.56
N GLN A 21 -3.78 8.24 -9.55
CA GLN A 21 -5.20 7.91 -9.72
C GLN A 21 -5.91 8.91 -10.64
N THR A 22 -5.60 10.20 -10.52
CA THR A 22 -6.14 11.24 -11.41
C THR A 22 -5.73 11.00 -12.87
N LYS A 23 -4.47 10.61 -13.11
CA LYS A 23 -3.99 10.29 -14.47
C LYS A 23 -4.68 9.04 -15.02
N LEU A 24 -4.75 7.97 -14.23
CA LEU A 24 -5.42 6.73 -14.63
C LEU A 24 -6.90 6.97 -14.95
N HIS A 25 -7.58 7.78 -14.13
CA HIS A 25 -8.98 8.15 -14.35
C HIS A 25 -9.18 8.90 -15.66
N ARG A 26 -8.37 9.94 -15.93
CA ARG A 26 -8.44 10.68 -17.21
C ARG A 26 -8.23 9.74 -18.39
N TRP A 27 -7.18 8.92 -18.33
CA TRP A 27 -6.87 7.98 -19.40
C TRP A 27 -7.95 6.93 -19.65
N ALA A 28 -8.62 6.46 -18.59
CA ALA A 28 -9.73 5.53 -18.72
C ALA A 28 -10.98 6.19 -19.35
N ASN A 29 -11.21 7.48 -19.10
CA ASN A 29 -12.30 8.23 -19.74
C ASN A 29 -12.01 8.57 -21.20
N ASP A 30 -10.76 8.91 -21.53
CA ASP A 30 -10.35 9.31 -22.87
C ASP A 30 -10.35 8.13 -23.87
N ASP A 31 -10.06 6.91 -23.40
CA ASP A 31 -10.03 5.69 -24.21
C ASP A 31 -10.62 4.50 -23.43
N PRO A 32 -11.90 4.15 -23.66
CA PRO A 32 -12.57 3.02 -22.99
C PRO A 32 -11.93 1.64 -23.26
N HIS A 33 -11.09 1.51 -24.29
CA HIS A 33 -10.40 0.27 -24.63
C HIS A 33 -8.97 0.22 -24.11
N ARG A 34 -8.48 1.29 -23.48
CA ARG A 34 -7.14 1.35 -22.92
C ARG A 34 -6.94 0.29 -21.84
N ARG A 35 -5.87 -0.47 -21.98
CA ARG A 35 -5.38 -1.40 -20.95
C ARG A 35 -4.23 -0.76 -20.17
N PHE A 36 -4.14 -1.07 -18.88
CA PHE A 36 -3.03 -0.66 -18.04
C PHE A 36 -2.09 -1.85 -17.85
N ASP A 37 -1.02 -1.87 -18.64
CA ASP A 37 -0.12 -3.04 -18.69
C ASP A 37 0.81 -3.14 -17.48
N ASP A 38 0.92 -2.08 -16.67
CA ASP A 38 1.88 -1.98 -15.57
C ASP A 38 1.26 -1.75 -14.18
N LEU A 39 0.05 -2.28 -13.96
CA LEU A 39 -0.61 -2.21 -12.64
C LEU A 39 0.23 -2.87 -11.54
N TYR A 40 1.01 -3.89 -11.88
CA TYR A 40 1.84 -4.59 -10.90
C TYR A 40 2.93 -3.69 -10.31
N ASN A 41 3.57 -2.83 -11.11
CA ASN A 41 4.54 -1.86 -10.56
C ASN A 41 3.86 -0.79 -9.70
N LEU A 42 2.58 -0.46 -9.94
CA LEU A 42 1.82 0.43 -9.04
C LEU A 42 1.56 -0.23 -7.68
N VAL A 43 1.27 -1.54 -7.65
CA VAL A 43 1.11 -2.27 -6.39
C VAL A 43 2.42 -2.27 -5.58
N ALA A 44 3.57 -2.32 -6.24
CA ALA A 44 4.89 -2.26 -5.60
C ALA A 44 5.43 -0.83 -5.39
N ASP A 45 4.65 0.22 -5.72
CA ASP A 45 5.07 1.60 -5.51
C ASP A 45 5.06 1.93 -4.00
N PRO A 46 6.13 2.54 -3.46
CA PRO A 46 6.23 2.83 -2.03
C PRO A 46 5.07 3.69 -1.48
N ALA A 47 4.53 4.60 -2.29
CA ALA A 47 3.41 5.45 -1.86
C ALA A 47 2.10 4.66 -1.78
N PHE A 48 1.88 3.72 -2.72
CA PHE A 48 0.74 2.81 -2.67
C PHE A 48 0.83 1.86 -1.47
N LEU A 49 2.00 1.28 -1.22
CA LEU A 49 2.23 0.40 -0.07
C LEU A 49 2.02 1.13 1.27
N ALA A 50 2.52 2.34 1.41
CA ALA A 50 2.29 3.16 2.61
C ALA A 50 0.81 3.49 2.81
N MET A 51 0.10 3.91 1.75
CA MET A 51 -1.33 4.21 1.85
C MET A 51 -2.19 2.98 2.13
N ALA A 52 -1.79 1.81 1.61
CA ALA A 52 -2.46 0.55 1.90
C ALA A 52 -2.24 0.14 3.37
N TRP A 53 -1.01 0.27 3.87
CA TRP A 53 -0.68 0.01 5.27
C TRP A 53 -1.53 0.84 6.24
N GLU A 54 -1.60 2.16 6.05
CA GLU A 54 -2.40 3.04 6.92
C GLU A 54 -3.88 2.63 6.96
N ARG A 55 -4.43 2.22 5.82
CA ARG A 55 -5.81 1.72 5.76
C ARG A 55 -5.98 0.40 6.50
N VAL A 56 -5.06 -0.56 6.30
CA VAL A 56 -5.08 -1.86 7.00
C VAL A 56 -4.92 -1.67 8.51
N ALA A 57 -4.01 -0.77 8.92
CA ALA A 57 -3.77 -0.41 10.31
C ALA A 57 -4.99 0.21 11.00
N GLY A 58 -5.83 0.92 10.25
CA GLY A 58 -7.08 1.50 10.74
C GLY A 58 -8.28 0.54 10.77
N ASN A 59 -8.17 -0.67 10.21
CA ASN A 59 -9.28 -1.62 10.18
C ASN A 59 -9.57 -2.19 11.57
N LYS A 60 -10.86 -2.46 11.87
CA LYS A 60 -11.28 -3.05 13.15
C LYS A 60 -10.57 -4.38 13.48
N GLY A 61 -10.15 -5.14 12.46
CA GLY A 61 -9.44 -6.41 12.56
C GLY A 61 -7.91 -6.30 12.73
N ALA A 62 -7.32 -5.10 12.78
CA ALA A 62 -5.88 -4.89 12.93
C ALA A 62 -5.25 -5.52 14.21
N ARG A 63 -6.09 -5.91 15.16
CA ARG A 63 -5.73 -6.54 16.44
C ARG A 63 -5.90 -8.06 16.44
N SER A 64 -6.54 -8.62 15.41
CA SER A 64 -6.69 -10.07 15.24
C SER A 64 -5.45 -10.56 14.52
N ALA A 65 -4.66 -11.42 15.16
CA ALA A 65 -3.66 -12.18 14.42
C ALA A 65 -4.40 -13.13 13.46
N GLU A 66 -4.24 -12.93 12.16
CA GLU A 66 -4.72 -13.89 11.16
C GLU A 66 -3.80 -15.13 11.14
N VAL A 67 -3.92 -15.97 10.11
CA VAL A 67 -3.18 -17.24 9.96
C VAL A 67 -1.66 -17.04 10.00
N ASP A 68 -1.17 -15.86 9.66
CA ASP A 68 0.25 -15.49 9.67
C ASP A 68 0.79 -15.02 11.04
N GLY A 69 -0.08 -14.87 12.04
CA GLY A 69 0.31 -14.42 13.38
C GLY A 69 0.72 -12.95 13.47
N MET A 70 0.63 -12.18 12.37
CA MET A 70 1.14 -10.81 12.32
C MET A 70 0.02 -9.80 12.61
N THR A 71 0.17 -9.04 13.69
CA THR A 71 -0.70 -7.89 13.99
C THR A 71 0.00 -6.59 13.63
N VAL A 72 -0.80 -5.52 13.44
CA VAL A 72 -0.26 -4.17 13.19
C VAL A 72 0.62 -3.72 14.35
N THR A 73 0.24 -4.07 15.59
CA THR A 73 1.04 -3.82 16.79
C THR A 73 2.38 -4.55 16.74
N PHE A 74 2.38 -5.84 16.37
CA PHE A 74 3.62 -6.61 16.24
C PHE A 74 4.57 -5.99 15.22
N VAL A 75 4.07 -5.61 14.04
CA VAL A 75 4.89 -4.94 13.02
C VAL A 75 5.46 -3.63 13.56
N ARG A 76 4.63 -2.77 14.18
CA ARG A 76 5.08 -1.48 14.74
C ARG A 76 6.14 -1.62 15.82
N GLU A 77 5.97 -2.58 16.73
CA GLU A 77 6.82 -2.72 17.93
C GLU A 77 8.07 -3.58 17.70
N ARG A 78 8.02 -4.53 16.75
CA ARG A 78 9.08 -5.55 16.59
C ARG A 78 9.86 -5.44 15.28
N ILE A 79 9.23 -4.98 14.20
CA ILE A 79 9.86 -4.91 12.86
C ILE A 79 10.12 -3.46 12.44
N GLY A 80 9.16 -2.57 12.69
CA GLY A 80 9.11 -1.23 12.13
C GLY A 80 8.42 -1.20 10.76
N GLU A 81 7.47 -0.28 10.59
CA GLU A 81 6.64 -0.18 9.37
C GLU A 81 7.47 0.05 8.10
N ALA A 82 8.49 0.90 8.17
CA ALA A 82 9.34 1.21 7.03
C ALA A 82 10.13 -0.02 6.55
N GLN A 83 10.64 -0.83 7.48
CA GLN A 83 11.34 -2.07 7.15
C GLN A 83 10.38 -3.10 6.55
N PHE A 84 9.23 -3.30 7.19
CA PHE A 84 8.21 -4.23 6.71
C PHE A 84 7.75 -3.91 5.28
N LEU A 85 7.48 -2.64 4.98
CA LEU A 85 7.07 -2.21 3.63
C LEU A 85 8.21 -2.31 2.61
N ALA A 86 9.46 -2.09 3.01
CA ALA A 86 10.61 -2.28 2.13
C ALA A 86 10.79 -3.77 1.76
N GLU A 87 10.69 -4.68 2.73
CA GLU A 87 10.78 -6.12 2.50
C GLU A 87 9.61 -6.63 1.62
N LEU A 88 8.38 -6.20 1.91
CA LEU A 88 7.22 -6.53 1.09
C LEU A 88 7.42 -6.05 -0.36
N ARG A 89 7.93 -4.83 -0.54
CA ARG A 89 8.24 -4.29 -1.87
C ARG A 89 9.24 -5.16 -2.61
N GLU A 90 10.34 -5.55 -1.97
CA GLU A 90 11.35 -6.41 -2.61
C GLU A 90 10.78 -7.78 -2.96
N GLN A 91 9.94 -8.36 -2.11
CA GLN A 91 9.25 -9.61 -2.41
C GLN A 91 8.30 -9.50 -3.62
N LEU A 92 7.58 -8.38 -3.74
CA LEU A 92 6.73 -8.09 -4.89
C LEU A 92 7.58 -7.90 -6.16
N LYS A 93 8.62 -7.05 -6.12
CA LYS A 93 9.50 -6.79 -7.27
C LYS A 93 10.21 -8.06 -7.76
N SER A 94 10.59 -8.95 -6.85
CA SER A 94 11.23 -10.24 -7.16
C SER A 94 10.24 -11.37 -7.47
N ARG A 95 8.92 -11.12 -7.42
CA ARG A 95 7.86 -12.15 -7.61
C ARG A 95 7.95 -13.31 -6.61
N SER A 96 8.60 -13.09 -5.46
CA SER A 96 8.78 -14.09 -4.41
C SER A 96 7.70 -14.04 -3.34
N PHE A 97 6.89 -12.97 -3.28
CA PHE A 97 5.75 -12.89 -2.37
C PHE A 97 4.82 -14.11 -2.51
N ARG A 98 4.42 -14.69 -1.37
CA ARG A 98 3.50 -15.82 -1.27
C ARG A 98 2.40 -15.48 -0.25
N PRO A 99 1.14 -15.32 -0.69
CA PRO A 99 0.05 -15.12 0.25
C PRO A 99 -0.16 -16.39 1.08
N VAL A 100 -0.54 -16.22 2.34
CA VAL A 100 -0.92 -17.32 3.23
C VAL A 100 -2.41 -17.65 2.96
N PRO A 101 -2.82 -18.93 2.89
CA PRO A 101 -4.21 -19.34 2.67
C PRO A 101 -5.17 -18.96 3.80
#